data_AF-A0A559S0X4-F1
#
_entry.id   AF-A0A559S0X4-F1
#
_cell.length_a   1.000
_cell.length_b   1.000
_cell.length_c   1.000
_cell.angle_alpha   90.00
_cell.angle_beta   90.00
_cell.angle_gamma   90.00
#
_symmetry.space_group_name_H-M   'P 1'
#
loop_
_entity.id
_entity.type
_entity.pdbx_description
1 polymer ?
#
loop_
_entity_poly.entity_id
_entity_poly.type
_entity_poly.pdbx_seq_one_letter_code
_entity_poly.pdbx_strand_id
1 'polypeptide(L)'
;MSNLSKIKSEIEKYAIESNLNELQIVEKIESHFFNKKVNENLKLYKKGKKKVSEITKSLKISPRKFYAILEKKNIQHKKYNK
;
A
#
# COMPACT_ATOMS: atom_id res chain seq x y z
N MET A 1 11.08 15.55 -23.71
CA MET A 1 9.85 15.29 -22.94
C MET A 1 10.17 14.28 -21.86
N SER A 2 10.23 14.70 -20.60
CA SER A 2 10.52 13.81 -19.48
C SER A 2 9.34 12.84 -19.26
N ASN A 3 9.61 11.65 -18.74
CA ASN A 3 8.54 10.68 -18.41
C ASN A 3 7.47 11.28 -17.47
N LEU A 4 7.87 12.26 -16.65
CA LEU A 4 6.96 12.98 -15.76
C LEU A 4 5.92 13.82 -16.53
N SER A 5 6.29 14.45 -17.65
CA SER A 5 5.34 15.25 -18.42
C SER A 5 4.26 14.37 -19.07
N LYS A 6 4.62 13.17 -19.52
CA LYS A 6 3.66 12.20 -20.07
C LYS A 6 2.68 11.72 -19.00
N ILE A 7 3.19 11.34 -17.82
CA ILE A 7 2.36 10.90 -16.70
C ILE A 7 1.38 12.00 -16.27
N LYS A 8 1.84 13.26 -16.21
CA LYS A 8 0.98 14.41 -15.90
C LYS A 8 -0.16 14.53 -16.90
N SER A 9 0.13 14.48 -18.20
CA SER A 9 -0.89 14.57 -19.24
C SER A 9 -1.88 13.40 -19.25
N GLU A 10 -1.44 12.19 -18.89
CA GLU A 10 -2.34 11.04 -18.74
C GLU A 10 -3.27 11.19 -17.53
N ILE A 11 -2.77 11.70 -16.40
CA ILE A 11 -3.58 11.99 -15.21
C ILE A 11 -4.60 13.10 -15.50
N GLU A 12 -4.18 14.18 -16.17
CA GLU A 12 -5.06 15.28 -16.58
C GLU A 12 -6.20 14.78 -17.49
N LYS A 13 -5.88 13.96 -18.49
CA LYS A 13 -6.90 13.35 -19.37
C LYS A 13 -7.88 12.49 -18.59
N TYR A 14 -7.37 11.61 -17.71
CA TYR A 14 -8.21 10.74 -16.91
C TYR A 14 -9.08 11.53 -15.92
N ALA A 15 -8.57 12.63 -15.35
CA ALA A 15 -9.34 13.54 -14.49
C ALA A 15 -10.56 14.11 -15.21
N ILE A 16 -10.37 14.58 -16.45
CA ILE A 16 -11.45 15.10 -17.31
C ILE A 16 -12.48 14.01 -17.63
N GLU A 17 -12.02 12.81 -18.02
CA GLU A 17 -12.92 11.70 -18.40
C GLU A 17 -13.72 11.14 -17.21
N SER A 18 -13.13 11.14 -16.01
CA SER A 18 -13.71 10.51 -14.82
C SER A 18 -14.42 11.46 -13.86
N ASN A 19 -14.44 12.77 -14.16
CA ASN A 19 -14.89 13.83 -13.23
C ASN A 19 -14.21 13.74 -11.85
N LEU A 20 -12.97 13.27 -11.80
CA LEU A 20 -12.16 13.20 -10.59
C LEU A 20 -11.10 14.28 -10.60
N ASN A 21 -10.67 14.71 -9.41
CA ASN A 21 -9.50 15.57 -9.29
C ASN A 21 -8.21 14.75 -9.50
N GLU A 22 -7.20 15.33 -10.14
CA GLU A 22 -5.85 14.76 -10.29
C GLU A 22 -5.29 14.25 -8.95
N LEU A 23 -5.51 15.00 -7.86
CA LEU A 23 -5.04 14.63 -6.53
C LEU A 23 -5.68 13.31 -6.03
N GLN A 24 -6.98 13.13 -6.26
CA GLN A 24 -7.69 11.90 -5.91
C GLN A 24 -7.21 10.71 -6.75
N ILE A 25 -6.84 10.96 -8.02
CA ILE A 25 -6.30 9.94 -8.91
C ILE A 25 -4.92 9.49 -8.41
N VAL A 26 -4.05 10.44 -8.05
CA VAL A 26 -2.74 10.13 -7.46
C VAL A 26 -2.88 9.32 -6.17
N GLU A 27 -3.80 9.70 -5.28
CA GLU A 27 -4.08 8.95 -4.05
C GLU A 27 -4.57 7.52 -4.33
N LYS A 28 -5.43 7.34 -5.35
CA LYS A 28 -5.87 6.01 -5.80
C LYS A 28 -4.72 5.17 -6.34
N ILE A 29 -3.82 5.77 -7.11
CA ILE A 29 -2.62 5.10 -7.62
C ILE A 29 -1.70 4.70 -6.47
N GLU A 30 -1.40 5.63 -5.56
CA GLU A 30 -0.56 5.40 -4.40
C GLU A 30 -1.12 4.27 -3.53
N SER A 31 -2.42 4.32 -3.21
CA SER A 31 -3.08 3.30 -2.41
C SER A 31 -3.09 1.93 -3.09
N HIS A 32 -3.27 1.86 -4.42
CA HIS A 32 -3.19 0.62 -5.17
C HIS A 32 -1.80 -0.03 -5.07
N PHE A 33 -0.74 0.73 -5.32
CA PHE A 33 0.62 0.23 -5.23
C PHE A 33 1.03 -0.11 -3.78
N PHE A 34 0.60 0.69 -2.81
CA PHE A 34 0.79 0.39 -1.40
C PHE A 34 0.12 -0.94 -1.02
N ASN A 35 -1.14 -1.14 -1.41
CA ASN A 35 -1.88 -2.38 -1.15
C ASN A 35 -1.24 -3.59 -1.82
N LYS A 36 -0.73 -3.45 -3.05
CA LYS A 36 0.02 -4.50 -3.74
C LYS A 36 1.26 -4.91 -2.95
N LYS A 37 2.06 -3.95 -2.52
CA LYS A 37 3.27 -4.19 -1.70
C LYS A 37 2.94 -4.80 -0.34
N VAL A 38 1.84 -4.38 0.29
CA VAL A 38 1.34 -4.99 1.53
C VAL A 38 0.99 -6.46 1.29
N ASN A 39 0.25 -6.79 0.22
CA ASN A 39 -0.14 -8.16 -0.09
C ASN A 39 1.07 -9.08 -0.34
N GLU A 40 2.10 -8.60 -1.03
CA GLU A 40 3.36 -9.34 -1.22
C GLU A 40 4.05 -9.62 0.12
N ASN A 41 4.16 -8.61 0.99
CA ASN A 41 4.74 -8.80 2.32
C ASN A 41 3.89 -9.72 3.21
N LEU A 42 2.57 -9.69 3.09
CA LEU A 42 1.68 -10.62 3.79
C LEU A 42 1.90 -12.08 3.33
N LYS A 43 2.15 -12.32 2.04
CA LYS A 43 2.53 -13.66 1.55
C LYS A 43 3.84 -14.12 2.19
N LEU A 44 4.83 -13.24 2.34
CA LEU A 44 6.10 -13.55 2.99
C LEU A 44 5.95 -13.80 4.50
N TYR A 45 5.10 -13.01 5.17
CA TYR A 45 4.76 -13.19 6.58
C TYR A 45 4.10 -14.53 6.84
N LYS A 46 3.06 -14.90 6.05
CA LYS A 46 2.36 -16.18 6.17
C LYS A 46 3.28 -17.38 5.96
N LYS A 47 4.31 -17.24 5.11
CA LYS A 47 5.34 -18.26 4.88
C LYS A 47 6.41 -18.31 5.98
N GLY A 48 6.34 -17.45 7.00
CA GLY A 48 7.37 -17.31 8.03
C GLY A 48 8.71 -16.76 7.53
N LYS A 49 8.79 -16.30 6.27
CA LYS A 49 10.05 -15.85 5.65
C LYS A 49 10.52 -14.47 6.10
N LYS A 50 9.58 -13.62 6.55
CA LYS A 50 9.89 -12.28 7.03
C LYS A 50 9.19 -11.99 8.35
N LYS A 51 9.89 -11.33 9.26
CA LYS A 51 9.32 -10.85 10.53
C LYS A 51 8.54 -9.56 10.33
N VAL A 52 7.63 -9.25 11.27
CA VAL A 52 6.86 -8.00 11.26
C VAL A 52 7.78 -6.78 11.16
N SER A 53 8.88 -6.77 11.91
CA SER A 53 9.85 -5.66 11.95
C SER A 53 10.49 -5.37 10.58
N GLU A 54 10.81 -6.40 9.81
CA GLU A 54 11.37 -6.28 8.46
C GLU A 54 10.32 -5.75 7.48
N ILE A 55 9.10 -6.27 7.59
CA ILE A 55 7.97 -5.84 6.75
C ILE A 55 7.65 -4.38 7.01
N THR A 56 7.53 -3.96 8.27
CA THR A 56 7.20 -2.58 8.65
C THR A 56 8.29 -1.60 8.22
N LYS A 57 9.57 -1.99 8.30
CA LYS A 57 10.68 -1.21 7.74
C LYS A 57 10.56 -1.05 6.22
N SER A 58 10.27 -2.13 5.50
CA SER A 58 10.15 -2.10 4.04
C SER A 58 8.96 -1.28 3.54
N LEU A 59 7.85 -1.29 4.30
CA LEU A 59 6.62 -0.57 4.01
C LEU A 59 6.62 0.86 4.56
N LYS A 60 7.64 1.23 5.36
CA LYS A 60 7.73 2.52 6.08
C LYS A 60 6.46 2.81 6.90
N ILE A 61 5.91 1.79 7.56
CA ILE A 61 4.75 1.92 8.44
C ILE A 61 5.09 1.49 9.86
N SER A 62 4.30 1.93 10.83
CA SER A 62 4.44 1.44 12.21
C SER A 62 3.98 -0.02 12.32
N PRO A 63 4.56 -0.81 13.24
CA PRO A 63 4.07 -2.15 13.55
C PRO A 63 2.58 -2.18 13.91
N ARG A 64 2.09 -1.17 14.64
CA ARG A 64 0.66 -1.05 14.99
C ARG A 64 -0.24 -0.99 13.75
N LYS A 65 0.14 -0.22 12.72
CA LYS A 65 -0.60 -0.17 11.45
C LYS A 65 -0.58 -1.53 10.75
N PHE A 66 0.56 -2.24 10.79
CA PHE A 66 0.65 -3.58 10.20
C PHE A 66 -0.23 -4.60 10.93
N TYR A 67 -0.28 -4.59 12.27
CA TYR A 67 -1.18 -5.45 13.02
C TYR A 67 -2.65 -5.17 12.71
N ALA A 68 -3.05 -3.90 12.58
CA ALA A 68 -4.41 -3.55 12.15
C ALA A 68 -4.74 -4.10 10.75
N ILE A 69 -3.77 -4.13 9.83
CA ILE A 69 -3.93 -4.77 8.51
C ILE A 69 -4.14 -6.29 8.64
N LEU A 70 -3.39 -6.94 9.54
CA LEU A 70 -3.55 -8.37 9.81
C LEU A 70 -4.94 -8.67 10.37
N GLU A 71 -5.41 -7.87 11.33
CA GLU A 71 -6.76 -7.97 11.90
C GLU A 71 -7.85 -7.79 10.83
N LYS A 72 -7.78 -6.71 10.04
CA LYS A 72 -8.75 -6.44 8.97
C LYS A 72 -8.83 -7.55 7.93
N LYS A 73 -7.73 -8.30 7.72
CA LYS A 73 -7.65 -9.43 6.79
C LYS A 73 -7.88 -10.79 7.46
N ASN A 74 -8.30 -10.82 8.73
CA ASN A 74 -8.48 -12.04 9.52
C ASN A 74 -7.25 -12.97 9.51
N ILE A 75 -6.05 -12.39 9.55
CA ILE A 75 -4.79 -13.15 9.61
C ILE A 75 -4.39 -13.31 11.08
N GLN A 76 -4.33 -14.56 11.52
CA GLN A 76 -3.92 -14.91 12.87
C GLN A 76 -2.47 -14.45 13.13
N HIS A 77 -2.29 -13.75 14.24
CA HIS A 77 -0.99 -13.30 14.72
C HIS A 77 -1.00 -13.35 16.25
N LYS A 78 0.18 -13.57 16.85
CA LYS A 78 0.30 -13.54 18.31
C LYS A 78 0.14 -12.10 18.79
N LYS A 79 -0.95 -11.82 19.49
CA LYS A 79 -1.11 -10.61 20.28
C LYS A 79 -0.38 -10.83 21.61
N TYR A 80 0.63 -10.01 21.88
CA TYR A 80 1.21 -9.97 23.21
C TYR A 80 0.27 -9.14 24.08
N ASN A 81 -0.54 -9.81 24.89
CA ASN A 81 -1.19 -9.16 26.01
C ASN A 81 -0.08 -8.88 27.03
N LYS A 82 0.16 -7.60 27.31
CA LYS A 82 1.01 -7.20 28.44
C LYS A 82 0.29 -7.44 29.74
#